data_AF-A0A957D368-F1
#
_entry.id   AF-A0A957D368-F1
#
_cell.length_a   1.000
_cell.length_b   1.000
_cell.length_c   1.000
_cell.angle_alpha   90.00
_cell.angle_beta   90.00
_cell.angle_gamma   90.00
#
_symmetry.space_group_name_H-M   'P 1'
#
loop_
_entity.id
_entity.type
_entity.pdbx_description
1 polymer ?
#
loop_
_entity_poly.entity_id
_entity_poly.type
_entity_poly.pdbx_seq_one_letter_code
_entity_poly.pdbx_strand_id
1 'polypeptide(L)'
;SEFYRDANNLDGKSDRCKPCAKEASRKFRASPRGRAVRKLRRYRDKQKIRARDAVSNAIKRGDLPKVQTCSCIRCGATATAYHHHRGYKSDHFLDVVPICHDCHQIAEIDTEMEDLGTEGLPLFESGSKVNSSKEA
;
A
#
# COMPACT_ATOMS: atom_id res chain seq x y z
N SER A 1 -27.79 -18.27 8.05
CA SER A 1 -27.39 -18.21 6.63
C SER A 1 -26.19 -19.11 6.38
N GLU A 2 -26.27 -19.95 5.35
CA GLU A 2 -25.18 -20.82 4.88
C GLU A 2 -24.14 -20.10 4.01
N PHE A 3 -24.38 -18.83 3.67
CA PHE A 3 -23.51 -17.98 2.86
C PHE A 3 -22.82 -16.91 3.73
N TYR A 4 -21.65 -16.43 3.31
CA TYR A 4 -21.00 -15.27 3.92
C TYR A 4 -21.74 -13.97 3.53
N ARG A 5 -21.62 -12.92 4.35
CA ARG A 5 -22.13 -11.58 4.00
C ARG A 5 -21.20 -10.94 2.98
N ASP A 6 -21.74 -10.42 1.89
CA ASP A 6 -21.00 -9.69 0.87
C ASP A 6 -21.82 -8.46 0.47
N ALA A 7 -21.34 -7.27 0.84
CA ALA A 7 -22.06 -6.03 0.59
C ALA A 7 -22.08 -5.63 -0.90
N ASN A 8 -21.27 -6.27 -1.73
CA ASN A 8 -21.20 -5.98 -3.16
C ASN A 8 -22.28 -6.71 -3.97
N ASN A 9 -22.91 -7.75 -3.40
CA ASN A 9 -23.97 -8.50 -4.05
C ASN A 9 -25.35 -7.92 -3.70
N LEU A 10 -26.29 -8.01 -4.64
CA LEU A 10 -27.64 -7.42 -4.53
C LEU A 10 -28.39 -7.90 -3.27
N ASP A 11 -28.21 -9.16 -2.87
CA ASP A 11 -28.85 -9.77 -1.71
C ASP A 11 -28.02 -9.70 -0.42
N GLY A 12 -26.86 -9.05 -0.48
CA GLY A 12 -25.93 -8.93 0.64
C GLY A 12 -25.20 -10.23 1.02
N LYS A 13 -25.23 -11.27 0.18
CA LYS A 13 -24.61 -12.58 0.45
C LYS A 13 -23.65 -12.99 -0.66
N SER A 14 -22.62 -13.77 -0.32
CA SER A 14 -21.69 -14.35 -1.29
C SER A 14 -22.39 -15.39 -2.19
N ASP A 15 -21.92 -15.48 -3.43
CA ASP A 15 -22.28 -16.51 -4.43
C ASP A 15 -21.94 -17.94 -3.99
N ARG A 16 -21.01 -18.11 -3.04
CA ARG A 16 -20.53 -19.41 -2.58
C ARG A 16 -20.98 -19.72 -1.16
N CYS A 17 -21.43 -20.97 -0.99
CA CYS A 17 -21.72 -21.51 0.33
C CYS A 17 -20.47 -21.52 1.23
N LYS A 18 -20.65 -21.41 2.55
CA LYS A 18 -19.54 -21.44 3.54
C LYS A 18 -18.67 -22.71 3.40
N PRO A 19 -19.22 -23.94 3.30
CA PRO A 19 -18.43 -25.13 3.02
C PRO A 19 -17.61 -25.04 1.73
N CYS A 20 -18.25 -24.57 0.65
CA CYS A 20 -17.67 -24.41 -0.68
C CYS A 20 -16.45 -23.46 -0.64
N ALA A 21 -16.62 -22.30 -0.01
CA ALA A 21 -15.57 -21.30 0.18
C ALA A 21 -14.42 -21.84 1.06
N LYS A 22 -14.73 -22.59 2.11
CA LYS A 22 -13.72 -23.23 2.98
C LYS A 22 -12.91 -24.27 2.22
N GLU A 23 -13.56 -25.11 1.42
CA GLU A 23 -12.87 -26.09 0.59
C GLU A 23 -12.00 -25.44 -0.48
N ALA A 24 -12.51 -24.43 -1.19
CA ALA A 24 -11.74 -23.67 -2.17
C ALA A 24 -10.50 -23.02 -1.51
N SER A 25 -10.66 -22.44 -0.32
CA SER A 25 -9.54 -21.89 0.46
C SER A 25 -8.52 -22.97 0.83
N ARG A 26 -8.97 -24.16 1.25
CA ARG A 26 -8.10 -25.30 1.57
C ARG A 26 -7.31 -25.76 0.34
N LYS A 27 -7.98 -25.95 -0.81
CA LYS A 27 -7.37 -26.31 -2.09
C LYS A 27 -6.33 -25.27 -2.52
N PHE A 28 -6.67 -23.98 -2.48
CA PHE A 28 -5.73 -22.91 -2.79
C PHE A 28 -4.51 -22.91 -1.86
N ARG A 29 -4.72 -22.99 -0.53
CA ARG A 29 -3.63 -23.03 0.46
C ARG A 29 -2.68 -24.22 0.26
N ALA A 30 -3.19 -25.35 -0.21
CA ALA A 30 -2.42 -26.55 -0.54
C ALA A 30 -1.75 -26.51 -1.93
N SER A 31 -2.12 -25.55 -2.80
CA SER A 31 -1.51 -25.41 -4.11
C SER A 31 -0.09 -24.81 -4.04
N PRO A 32 0.79 -25.04 -5.03
CA PRO A 32 2.08 -24.36 -5.14
C PRO A 32 1.95 -22.82 -5.13
N ARG A 33 0.96 -22.29 -5.87
CA ARG A 33 0.66 -20.85 -5.91
C ARG A 33 0.30 -20.30 -4.54
N GLY A 34 -0.61 -20.95 -3.82
CA GLY A 34 -1.02 -20.51 -2.48
C GLY A 34 0.12 -20.57 -1.45
N ARG A 35 1.00 -21.57 -1.54
CA ARG A 35 2.23 -21.63 -0.72
C ARG A 35 3.18 -20.49 -1.04
N ALA A 36 3.40 -20.18 -2.33
CA ALA A 36 4.26 -19.07 -2.76
C ALA A 36 3.73 -17.72 -2.26
N VAL A 37 2.43 -17.45 -2.44
CA VAL A 37 1.78 -16.23 -1.92
C VAL A 37 1.92 -16.13 -0.40
N ARG A 38 1.71 -17.22 0.35
CA ARG A 38 1.89 -17.23 1.80
C ARG A 38 3.35 -16.95 2.20
N LYS A 39 4.32 -17.52 1.48
CA LYS A 39 5.75 -17.28 1.70
C LYS A 39 6.09 -15.80 1.46
N LEU A 40 5.61 -15.22 0.36
CA LEU A 40 5.79 -13.81 0.05
C LEU A 40 5.16 -12.90 1.10
N ARG A 41 3.93 -13.19 1.54
CA ARG A 41 3.26 -12.46 2.62
C ARG A 41 4.09 -12.50 3.90
N ARG A 42 4.53 -13.69 4.34
CA ARG A 42 5.40 -13.83 5.53
C ARG A 42 6.70 -13.04 5.40
N TYR A 43 7.29 -13.00 4.20
CA TYR A 43 8.50 -12.22 3.96
C TYR A 43 8.24 -10.71 4.08
N ARG A 44 7.20 -10.20 3.42
CA ARG A 44 6.78 -8.79 3.52
C ARG A 44 6.44 -8.42 4.97
N ASP A 45 5.71 -9.28 5.66
CA ASP A 45 5.37 -9.10 7.07
C ASP A 45 6.64 -9.04 7.93
N LYS A 46 7.65 -9.89 7.67
CA LYS A 46 8.95 -9.83 8.36
C LYS A 46 9.68 -8.51 8.13
N GLN A 47 9.70 -7.97 6.91
CA GLN A 47 10.33 -6.67 6.64
C GLN A 47 9.61 -5.53 7.38
N LYS A 48 8.27 -5.52 7.34
CA LYS A 48 7.47 -4.54 8.09
C LYS A 48 7.69 -4.64 9.60
N ILE A 49 7.77 -5.85 10.14
CA ILE A 49 8.07 -6.09 11.56
C ILE A 49 9.45 -5.53 11.90
N ARG A 50 10.49 -5.87 11.12
CA ARG A 50 11.85 -5.38 11.36
C ARG A 50 11.97 -3.86 11.31
N ALA A 51 11.28 -3.21 10.36
CA ALA A 51 11.27 -1.76 10.27
C ALA A 51 10.62 -1.12 11.51
N ARG A 52 9.47 -1.65 11.96
CA ARG A 52 8.82 -1.21 13.21
C ARG A 52 9.68 -1.44 14.44
N ASP A 53 10.37 -2.58 14.52
CA ASP A 53 11.29 -2.88 15.61
C ASP A 53 12.48 -1.91 15.61
N ALA A 54 13.01 -1.56 14.43
CA ALA A 54 14.09 -0.58 14.30
C ALA A 54 13.67 0.81 14.82
N VAL A 55 12.49 1.30 14.41
CA VAL A 55 11.93 2.56 14.92
C VAL A 55 11.71 2.48 16.43
N SER A 56 11.12 1.39 16.92
CA SER A 56 10.87 1.21 18.36
C SER A 56 12.17 1.22 19.18
N ASN A 57 13.22 0.61 18.65
CA ASN A 57 14.53 0.60 19.28
C ASN A 57 15.21 1.97 19.22
N ALA A 58 15.09 2.71 18.11
CA ALA A 58 15.58 4.08 18.00
C ALA A 58 14.89 5.02 19.01
N ILE A 59 13.58 4.88 19.21
CA ILE A 59 12.84 5.62 20.26
C ILE A 59 13.36 5.26 21.65
N LYS A 60 13.58 3.97 21.94
CA LYS A 60 14.10 3.51 23.24
C LYS A 60 15.52 4.02 23.52
N ARG A 61 16.35 4.15 22.48
CA ARG A 61 17.71 4.70 22.58
C ARG A 61 17.72 6.23 22.69
N GLY A 62 16.64 6.90 22.29
CA GLY A 62 16.55 8.35 22.24
C GLY A 62 17.01 8.96 20.91
N ASP A 63 17.33 8.14 19.91
CA ASP A 63 17.68 8.60 18.56
C ASP A 63 16.47 9.22 17.84
N LEU A 64 15.25 8.75 18.20
CA LEU A 64 13.99 9.29 17.73
C LEU A 64 13.14 9.77 18.91
N PRO A 65 12.42 10.90 18.77
CA PRO A 65 11.48 11.34 19.78
C PRO A 65 10.31 10.35 19.92
N LYS A 66 9.61 10.41 21.05
CA LYS A 66 8.36 9.64 21.20
C LYS A 66 7.33 10.20 20.22
N VAL A 67 6.58 9.33 19.54
CA VAL A 67 5.61 9.79 18.52
C VAL A 67 4.58 10.79 19.06
N GLN A 68 4.16 10.62 20.32
CA GLN A 68 3.20 11.50 20.99
C GLN A 68 3.74 12.92 21.26
N THR A 69 5.06 13.10 21.26
CA THR A 69 5.69 14.43 21.40
C THR A 69 5.87 15.13 20.05
N CYS A 70 5.50 14.47 18.94
CA CYS A 70 5.63 15.01 17.60
C CYS A 70 4.28 15.47 17.05
N SER A 71 4.33 16.51 16.22
CA SER A 71 3.21 16.92 15.39
C SER A 71 3.26 16.20 14.04
N CYS A 72 2.09 15.91 13.49
CA CYS A 72 1.92 15.32 12.17
C CYS A 72 2.46 16.27 11.10
N ILE A 73 3.33 15.77 10.23
CA ILE A 73 3.95 16.60 9.19
C ILE A 73 2.94 17.14 8.15
N ARG A 74 1.78 16.50 8.00
CA ARG A 74 0.75 16.91 7.02
C ARG A 74 -0.25 17.92 7.58
N CYS A 75 -0.77 17.69 8.78
CA CYS A 75 -1.88 18.47 9.34
C CYS A 75 -1.57 19.17 10.67
N GLY A 76 -0.40 18.94 11.26
CA GLY A 76 0.01 19.55 12.54
C GLY A 76 -0.60 18.91 13.80
N ALA A 77 -1.63 18.06 13.68
CA ALA A 77 -2.22 17.34 14.82
C ALA A 77 -1.21 16.39 15.49
N THR A 78 -1.47 15.96 16.73
CA THR A 78 -0.57 15.03 17.42
C THR A 78 -0.37 13.74 16.64
N ALA A 79 0.90 13.39 16.39
CA ALA A 79 1.22 12.17 15.67
C ALA A 79 0.91 10.93 16.52
N THR A 80 0.41 9.89 15.86
CA THR A 80 0.07 8.60 16.49
C THR A 80 0.96 7.48 15.99
N ALA A 81 1.55 7.63 14.81
CA ALA A 81 2.44 6.64 14.21
C ALA A 81 3.58 7.29 13.40
N TYR A 82 4.62 6.49 13.16
CA TYR A 82 5.68 6.77 12.20
C TYR A 82 5.39 6.06 10.88
N HIS A 83 5.41 6.81 9.77
CA HIS A 83 5.14 6.31 8.42
C HIS A 83 6.42 6.16 7.61
N HIS A 84 6.57 5.01 6.94
CA HIS A 84 7.74 4.65 6.15
C HIS A 84 7.55 5.05 4.68
N HIS A 85 7.73 6.35 4.39
CA HIS A 85 7.51 6.92 3.06
C HIS A 85 8.47 6.38 1.97
N ARG A 86 9.68 5.92 2.33
CA ARG A 86 10.65 5.27 1.42
C ARG A 86 10.54 3.74 1.40
N GLY A 87 9.43 3.21 1.91
CA GLY A 87 9.16 1.77 1.97
C GLY A 87 9.90 1.04 3.09
N TYR A 88 9.95 -0.30 2.97
CA TYR A 88 10.42 -1.21 4.02
C TYR A 88 11.74 -1.91 3.66
N LYS A 89 12.61 -1.26 2.88
CA LYS A 89 13.99 -1.73 2.66
C LYS A 89 14.82 -1.44 3.90
N SER A 90 15.82 -2.28 4.19
CA SER A 90 16.67 -2.18 5.39
C SER A 90 17.28 -0.80 5.57
N ASP A 91 17.68 -0.18 4.46
CA ASP A 91 18.43 1.08 4.44
C ASP A 91 17.53 2.27 4.79
N HIS A 92 16.20 2.09 4.75
CA HIS A 92 15.20 3.12 5.01
C HIS A 92 14.39 2.84 6.29
N PHE A 93 14.83 1.91 7.14
CA PHE A 93 14.10 1.58 8.37
C PHE A 93 13.91 2.77 9.33
N LEU A 94 14.79 3.75 9.29
CA LEU A 94 14.69 4.96 10.11
C LEU A 94 14.25 6.19 9.31
N ASP A 95 14.02 6.05 8.00
CA ASP A 95 13.50 7.12 7.14
C ASP A 95 11.98 7.23 7.32
N VAL A 96 11.57 7.66 8.51
CA VAL A 96 10.18 7.73 8.94
C VAL A 96 9.73 9.15 9.24
N VAL A 97 8.45 9.43 8.98
CA VAL A 97 7.83 10.72 9.28
C VAL A 97 6.69 10.55 10.30
N PRO A 98 6.58 11.42 11.31
CA PRO A 98 5.50 11.35 12.28
C PRO A 98 4.19 11.82 11.63
N ILE A 99 3.14 11.00 11.68
CA ILE A 99 1.82 11.35 11.17
C ILE A 99 0.68 10.90 12.08
N CYS A 100 -0.47 11.55 11.96
CA CYS A 100 -1.70 11.15 12.65
C CYS A 100 -2.37 9.97 11.92
N HIS A 101 -3.37 9.35 12.56
CA HIS A 101 -4.05 8.19 12.02
C HIS A 101 -4.76 8.48 10.69
N ASP A 102 -5.43 9.63 10.60
CA ASP A 102 -6.21 10.02 9.41
C ASP A 102 -5.28 10.28 8.21
N CYS A 103 -4.18 11.00 8.43
CA CYS A 103 -3.17 11.22 7.39
C CYS A 103 -2.42 9.94 7.01
N HIS A 104 -2.34 8.95 7.91
CA HIS A 104 -1.71 7.67 7.61
C HIS A 104 -2.53 6.84 6.62
N GLN A 105 -3.85 6.82 6.77
CA GLN A 105 -4.72 6.13 5.82
C GLN A 105 -4.63 6.72 4.41
N ILE A 106 -4.49 8.05 4.30
CA ILE A 106 -4.33 8.74 3.01
C ILE A 106 -2.95 8.43 2.40
N ALA A 107 -1.87 8.52 3.18
CA ALA A 107 -0.52 8.28 2.69
C ALA A 107 -0.29 6.83 2.21
N GLU A 108 -0.97 5.85 2.81
CA GLU A 108 -0.94 4.47 2.32
C GLU A 108 -1.54 4.31 0.92
N ILE A 109 -2.48 5.18 0.52
CA ILE A 109 -3.09 5.19 -0.81
C ILE A 109 -2.16 5.86 -1.83
N ASP A 110 -1.53 6.99 -1.46
CA ASP A 110 -0.66 7.77 -2.35
C ASP A 110 0.57 6.97 -2.83
N THR A 111 1.11 6.11 -1.96
CA THR A 111 2.32 5.31 -2.25
C THR A 111 2.09 4.27 -3.36
N GLU A 112 0.85 3.90 -3.67
CA GLU A 112 0.52 2.91 -4.71
C GLU A 112 0.40 3.52 -6.12
N MET A 113 0.32 4.85 -6.25
CA MET A 113 0.15 5.52 -7.55
C MET A 113 1.47 5.87 -8.25
N GLU A 114 2.57 6.04 -7.51
CA GLU A 114 3.88 6.40 -8.09
C GLU A 114 4.59 5.21 -8.78
N ASP A 115 4.24 3.97 -8.44
CA ASP A 115 4.84 2.75 -9.03
C ASP A 115 4.22 2.38 -10.40
N LEU A 116 3.25 3.17 -10.90
CA LEU A 116 2.62 2.99 -12.21
C LEU A 116 3.32 3.75 -13.36
N GLY A 117 4.50 4.34 -13.12
CA GLY A 117 5.42 4.73 -14.19
C GLY A 117 4.85 5.69 -15.23
N THR A 118 5.02 6.99 -14.99
CA THR A 118 4.98 8.02 -16.05
C THR A 118 6.20 7.98 -17.00
N GLU A 119 7.04 6.96 -16.89
CA GLU A 119 8.17 6.71 -17.78
C GLU A 119 7.69 5.91 -19.01
N GLY A 120 6.90 6.52 -19.89
CA GLY A 120 6.54 5.84 -21.15
C GLY A 120 5.32 6.31 -21.93
N LEU A 121 4.68 7.43 -21.58
CA LEU A 121 3.73 8.02 -22.52
C LEU A 121 4.52 8.62 -23.69
N PRO A 122 4.39 8.11 -24.93
CA PRO A 122 5.06 8.70 -26.07
C PRO A 122 4.59 10.15 -26.18
N LEU A 123 5.55 11.09 -26.18
CA LEU A 123 5.33 12.46 -26.63
C LEU A 123 4.71 12.37 -28.03
N PHE A 124 3.39 12.55 -28.09
CA PHE A 124 2.69 12.73 -29.34
C PHE A 124 3.17 14.05 -29.91
N GLU A 125 4.21 14.01 -30.74
CA GLU A 125 4.66 15.14 -31.51
C GLU A 125 3.46 15.58 -32.36
N SER A 126 2.82 16.67 -31.95
CA SER A 126 1.79 17.36 -32.69
C SER A 126 2.44 18.00 -33.92
N GLY A 127 2.75 17.16 -34.91
CA GLY A 127 3.12 17.56 -36.26
C GLY A 127 1.93 18.18 -36.97
N SER A 128 1.59 19.42 -36.59
CA SER A 128 0.69 20.30 -37.32
C SER A 128 1.30 20.62 -38.68
N LYS A 129 1.03 19.79 -39.69
CA LYS A 129 1.28 20.15 -41.08
C LYS A 129 0.25 21.19 -41.50
N VAL A 130 0.67 22.45 -41.42
CA VAL A 130 0.01 23.57 -42.10
C VAL A 130 0.15 23.38 -43.61
N ASN A 131 -0.91 22.97 -44.29
CA ASN A 131 -0.97 23.04 -45.75
C ASN A 131 -1.31 24.49 -46.15
N SER A 132 -0.27 25.24 -46.52
CA SER A 132 -0.42 26.47 -47.29
C SER A 132 -0.92 26.16 -48.70
N SER A 133 -2.05 26.77 -49.03
CA SER A 133 -2.30 27.53 -50.26
C SER A 133 -1.67 27.04 -51.56
N LYS A 134 -2.52 26.69 -52.53
CA LYS A 134 -2.24 27.00 -53.93
C LYS A 134 -3.52 27.42 -54.64
N GLU A 135 -3.53 28.71 -54.99
CA GLU A 135 -4.44 29.35 -55.93
C GLU A 135 -4.27 28.73 -57.33
N ALA A 136 -5.39 28.57 -58.04
CA ALA A 136 -5.55 28.82 -59.47
C ALA A 136 -7.05 28.88 -59.79
#